data_AF-A0ABD0S8I7-F1
#
_entry.id   AF-A0ABD0S8I7-F1
#
_cell.length_a   1.000
_cell.length_b   1.000
_cell.length_c   1.000
_cell.angle_alpha   90.00
_cell.angle_beta   90.00
_cell.angle_gamma   90.00
#
_symmetry.space_group_name_H-M   'P 1'
#
loop_
_entity.id
_entity.type
_entity.pdbx_description
1 polymer ?
#
loop_
_entity_poly.entity_id
_entity_poly.type
_entity_poly.pdbx_seq_one_letter_code
_entity_poly.pdbx_strand_id
1 'polypeptide(L)'
;MLDIECLPIETFVVILKQTDGITLGKCRRVCKKWKDCIDGADWLWHELCKKDFKHSSKIAKEKCGIVCDWYHIYKNLKMWSDVTSFDINHITIKTKDMYDMCTLKRIPVSIPGNCLKIANNDYATIILLKYGLFIQKSIDNITNTSEAFYKADNFILSGDTVYFFDNRDVFKCDIAKDNHNISAEFVIRSDYDIKDIQYDNNVLHIFTDCGKIVNVFKDNSVEVKPINCPPEWVKQIQNVQAINDNNFVCFSRNFFKIETDDYQHFYLDFPPITALFFYSDVVLIGNKAYFENIAVLPKGKFAVRLDVCERKCGPVIVAATFFEIFLMEIDFFPNDKEYRESPPNKTFMYKRLLRLRDRIDSHVGKL
;
A
#
# COMPACT_ATOMS: atom_id res chain seq x y z
N MET A 1 -55.06 -4.72 22.83
CA MET A 1 -54.00 -4.74 21.79
C MET A 1 -52.97 -5.75 22.29
N LEU A 2 -52.71 -6.83 21.54
CA LEU A 2 -51.68 -7.80 21.94
C LEU A 2 -50.32 -7.17 21.70
N ASP A 3 -49.56 -6.97 22.77
CA ASP A 3 -48.18 -6.49 22.68
C ASP A 3 -47.30 -7.60 22.06
N ILE A 4 -46.51 -7.25 21.04
CA ILE A 4 -45.57 -8.16 20.40
C ILE A 4 -44.55 -8.72 21.40
N GLU A 5 -44.27 -7.98 22.47
CA GLU A 5 -43.37 -8.41 23.54
C GLU A 5 -43.94 -9.56 24.39
N CYS A 6 -45.26 -9.78 24.35
CA CYS A 6 -45.95 -10.85 25.05
C CYS A 6 -46.05 -12.15 24.25
N LEU A 7 -45.54 -12.18 23.01
CA LEU A 7 -45.55 -13.41 22.20
C LEU A 7 -44.59 -14.47 22.78
N PRO A 8 -44.96 -15.77 22.70
CA PRO A 8 -44.03 -16.86 22.90
C PRO A 8 -42.82 -16.72 21.97
N ILE A 9 -41.63 -17.12 22.45
CA ILE A 9 -40.38 -16.95 21.70
C ILE A 9 -40.43 -17.70 20.35
N GLU A 10 -41.12 -18.83 20.30
CA GLU A 10 -41.32 -19.64 19.11
C GLU A 10 -42.11 -18.86 18.05
N THR A 11 -43.20 -18.18 18.47
CA THR A 11 -44.01 -17.34 17.57
C THR A 11 -43.21 -16.15 17.08
N PHE A 12 -42.44 -15.51 17.96
CA PHE A 12 -41.60 -14.37 17.60
C PHE A 12 -40.53 -14.77 16.57
N VAL A 13 -39.86 -15.91 16.76
CA VAL A 13 -38.86 -16.43 15.82
C VAL A 13 -39.46 -16.81 14.46
N VAL A 14 -40.70 -17.33 14.43
CA VAL A 14 -41.43 -17.57 13.17
C VAL A 14 -41.67 -16.27 12.40
N ILE A 15 -42.00 -15.17 13.10
CA ILE A 15 -42.14 -13.84 12.48
C ILE A 15 -40.78 -13.37 11.93
N LEU A 16 -39.71 -13.46 12.72
CA LEU A 16 -38.38 -13.05 12.32
C LEU A 16 -37.87 -13.81 11.08
N LYS A 17 -38.19 -15.10 10.94
CA LYS A 17 -37.83 -15.91 9.77
C LYS A 17 -38.41 -15.38 8.45
N GLN A 18 -39.52 -14.64 8.51
CA GLN A 18 -40.16 -14.06 7.32
C GLN A 18 -39.57 -12.69 6.93
N THR A 19 -38.67 -12.14 7.74
CA THR A 19 -38.02 -10.85 7.47
C THR A 19 -36.77 -11.00 6.61
N ASP A 20 -36.37 -9.95 5.89
CA ASP A 20 -35.06 -9.89 5.25
C ASP A 20 -33.94 -9.61 6.27
N GLY A 21 -32.69 -9.91 5.91
CA GLY A 21 -31.57 -9.76 6.86
C GLY A 21 -31.26 -8.32 7.27
N ILE A 22 -31.62 -7.31 6.46
CA ILE A 22 -31.46 -5.90 6.83
C ILE A 22 -32.46 -5.56 7.93
N THR A 23 -33.72 -5.97 7.75
CA THR A 23 -34.79 -5.80 8.74
C THR A 23 -34.46 -6.58 10.02
N LEU A 24 -33.99 -7.83 9.93
CA LEU A 24 -33.56 -8.62 11.08
C LEU A 24 -32.43 -7.93 11.86
N GLY A 25 -31.45 -7.36 11.15
CA GLY A 25 -30.38 -6.56 11.74
C GLY A 25 -30.88 -5.30 12.47
N LYS A 26 -31.94 -4.66 11.96
CA LYS A 26 -32.60 -3.53 12.65
C LYS A 26 -33.39 -4.01 13.88
N CYS A 27 -34.06 -5.16 13.81
CA CYS A 27 -34.79 -5.77 14.93
C CYS A 27 -33.88 -6.02 16.15
N ARG A 28 -32.60 -6.35 15.95
CA ARG A 28 -31.61 -6.48 17.05
C ARG A 28 -31.44 -5.21 17.88
N ARG A 29 -31.77 -4.04 17.33
CA ARG A 29 -31.60 -2.73 18.00
C ARG A 29 -32.85 -2.28 18.76
N VAL A 30 -33.96 -3.02 18.66
CA VAL A 30 -35.24 -2.62 19.25
C VAL A 30 -35.19 -2.71 20.78
N CYS A 31 -34.86 -3.88 21.32
CA CYS A 31 -34.68 -4.06 22.76
C CYS A 31 -33.78 -5.26 23.06
N LYS A 32 -33.35 -5.39 24.32
CA LYS A 32 -32.44 -6.46 24.77
C LYS A 32 -33.03 -7.86 24.50
N LYS A 33 -34.31 -8.07 24.77
CA LYS A 33 -35.00 -9.36 24.53
C LYS A 33 -34.91 -9.79 23.06
N TRP A 34 -35.09 -8.85 22.13
CA TRP A 34 -35.02 -9.12 20.69
C TRP A 34 -33.59 -9.43 20.27
N LYS A 35 -32.62 -8.67 20.77
CA LYS A 35 -31.20 -8.94 20.54
C LYS A 35 -30.82 -10.34 21.01
N ASP A 36 -31.12 -10.68 22.26
CA ASP A 36 -30.77 -11.96 22.86
C ASP A 36 -31.45 -13.12 22.11
N CYS A 37 -32.70 -12.93 21.66
CA CYS A 37 -33.42 -13.93 20.84
C CYS A 37 -32.78 -14.12 19.45
N ILE A 38 -32.39 -13.04 18.78
CA ILE A 38 -31.76 -13.10 17.45
C ILE A 38 -30.34 -13.66 17.54
N ASP A 39 -29.57 -13.25 18.54
CA ASP A 39 -28.18 -13.68 18.75
C ASP A 39 -28.13 -15.15 19.22
N GLY A 40 -29.11 -15.59 20.01
CA GLY A 40 -29.27 -17.00 20.41
C GLY A 40 -29.80 -17.93 19.31
N ALA A 41 -30.24 -17.38 18.16
CA ALA A 41 -30.84 -18.14 17.07
C ALA A 41 -30.01 -18.05 15.77
N ASP A 42 -28.73 -18.44 15.83
CA ASP A 42 -27.79 -18.35 14.69
C ASP A 42 -28.30 -19.03 13.40
N TRP A 43 -29.16 -20.05 13.54
CA TRP A 43 -29.80 -20.71 12.40
C TRP A 43 -30.68 -19.77 11.56
N LEU A 44 -31.19 -18.67 12.11
CA LEU A 44 -31.91 -17.65 11.33
C LEU A 44 -30.98 -17.02 10.28
N TRP A 45 -29.75 -16.69 10.67
CA TRP A 45 -28.74 -16.15 9.77
C TRP A 45 -28.27 -17.18 8.75
N HIS A 46 -28.20 -18.46 9.14
CA HIS A 46 -27.93 -19.55 8.20
C HIS A 46 -28.98 -19.64 7.08
N GLU A 47 -30.27 -19.58 7.43
CA GLU A 47 -31.35 -19.64 6.45
C GLU A 47 -31.35 -18.42 5.53
N LEU A 48 -31.06 -17.23 6.07
CA LEU A 48 -30.86 -16.02 5.27
C LEU A 48 -29.63 -16.14 4.35
N CYS A 49 -28.51 -16.68 4.83
CA CYS A 49 -27.32 -16.97 4.02
C CYS A 49 -27.62 -17.95 2.87
N LYS A 50 -28.38 -19.00 3.13
CA LYS A 50 -28.81 -19.96 2.09
C LYS A 50 -29.70 -19.32 1.05
N LYS A 51 -30.61 -18.42 1.47
CA LYS A 51 -31.56 -17.72 0.61
C LYS A 51 -30.85 -16.69 -0.27
N ASP A 52 -30.04 -15.83 0.34
CA ASP A 52 -29.49 -14.64 -0.32
C ASP A 52 -28.11 -14.90 -0.93
N PHE A 53 -27.33 -15.85 -0.39
CA PHE A 53 -25.93 -16.10 -0.73
C PHE A 53 -25.58 -17.60 -0.82
N LYS A 54 -26.45 -18.41 -1.43
CA LYS A 54 -26.38 -19.89 -1.39
C LYS A 54 -24.99 -20.49 -1.61
N HIS A 55 -24.26 -20.04 -2.64
CA HIS A 55 -22.94 -20.59 -2.95
C HIS A 55 -21.84 -19.99 -2.07
N SER A 56 -21.78 -18.66 -1.98
CA SER A 56 -20.74 -17.94 -1.24
C SER A 56 -20.76 -18.25 0.26
N SER A 57 -21.95 -18.39 0.84
CA SER A 57 -22.11 -18.71 2.27
C SER A 57 -21.64 -20.12 2.62
N LYS A 58 -21.82 -21.09 1.73
CA LYS A 58 -21.29 -22.45 1.89
C LYS A 58 -19.76 -22.43 1.94
N ILE A 59 -19.12 -21.78 0.96
CA ILE A 59 -17.65 -21.67 0.89
C ILE A 59 -17.12 -20.92 2.12
N ALA A 60 -17.76 -19.81 2.50
CA ALA A 60 -17.37 -19.04 3.68
C ALA A 60 -17.44 -19.89 4.95
N LYS A 61 -18.53 -20.66 5.16
CA LYS A 61 -18.65 -21.54 6.33
C LYS A 61 -17.62 -22.67 6.32
N GLU A 62 -17.37 -23.29 5.17
CA GLU A 62 -16.34 -24.34 5.02
C GLU A 62 -14.95 -23.81 5.37
N LYS A 63 -14.63 -22.57 4.97
CA LYS A 63 -13.33 -21.94 5.25
C LYS A 63 -13.18 -21.43 6.68
N CYS A 64 -14.24 -20.86 7.26
CA CYS A 64 -14.21 -20.31 8.62
C CYS A 64 -14.39 -21.38 9.71
N GLY A 65 -14.85 -22.58 9.35
CA GLY A 65 -15.07 -23.67 10.30
C GLY A 65 -16.19 -23.39 11.32
N ILE A 66 -16.08 -24.03 12.48
CA ILE A 66 -17.12 -23.98 13.54
C ILE A 66 -17.04 -22.66 14.34
N VAL A 67 -15.91 -21.96 14.29
CA VAL A 67 -15.61 -20.79 15.12
C VAL A 67 -16.43 -19.55 14.73
N CYS A 68 -16.91 -19.48 13.48
CA CYS A 68 -17.58 -18.29 12.96
C CYS A 68 -19.10 -18.50 12.87
N ASP A 69 -19.87 -17.67 13.57
CA ASP A 69 -21.33 -17.66 13.53
C ASP A 69 -21.88 -17.26 12.15
N TRP A 70 -23.05 -17.78 11.79
CA TRP A 70 -23.70 -17.44 10.53
C TRP A 70 -24.07 -15.95 10.44
N TYR A 71 -24.31 -15.29 11.56
CA TYR A 71 -24.48 -13.83 11.59
C TYR A 71 -23.31 -13.07 10.94
N HIS A 72 -22.07 -13.42 11.31
CA HIS A 72 -20.88 -12.76 10.78
C HIS A 72 -20.70 -13.05 9.29
N ILE A 73 -20.98 -14.29 8.88
CA ILE A 73 -20.95 -14.69 7.46
C ILE A 73 -21.97 -13.87 6.66
N TYR A 74 -23.22 -13.77 7.14
CA TYR A 74 -24.27 -13.02 6.45
C TYR A 74 -23.93 -11.53 6.33
N LYS A 75 -23.47 -10.92 7.44
CA LYS A 75 -23.04 -9.52 7.47
C LYS A 75 -21.94 -9.26 6.44
N ASN A 76 -20.90 -10.09 6.42
CA ASN A 76 -19.78 -9.93 5.51
C ASN A 76 -20.21 -10.10 4.05
N LEU A 77 -20.98 -11.14 3.72
CA LEU A 77 -21.46 -11.37 2.35
C LEU A 77 -22.36 -10.24 1.85
N LYS A 78 -23.19 -9.68 2.74
CA LYS A 78 -24.05 -8.54 2.40
C LYS A 78 -23.26 -7.26 2.20
N MET A 79 -22.23 -7.02 3.01
CA MET A 79 -21.31 -5.90 2.78
C MET A 79 -20.52 -6.10 1.47
N TRP A 80 -20.13 -7.32 1.13
CA TRP A 80 -19.37 -7.62 -0.09
C TRP A 80 -20.20 -7.51 -1.37
N SER A 81 -21.53 -7.71 -1.33
CA SER A 81 -22.37 -7.52 -2.52
C SER A 81 -22.42 -6.08 -3.02
N ASP A 82 -22.09 -5.12 -2.15
CA ASP A 82 -22.08 -3.69 -2.48
C ASP A 82 -20.68 -3.22 -2.94
N VAL A 83 -19.66 -4.08 -2.87
CA VAL A 83 -18.24 -3.78 -3.17
C VAL A 83 -17.83 -4.20 -4.59
N THR A 84 -18.73 -4.81 -5.37
CA THR A 84 -18.39 -5.44 -6.66
C THR A 84 -18.22 -4.50 -7.86
N SER A 85 -18.03 -3.19 -7.67
CA SER A 85 -17.76 -2.27 -8.78
C SER A 85 -16.58 -1.35 -8.51
N PHE A 86 -15.38 -1.92 -8.57
CA PHE A 86 -14.19 -1.15 -8.92
C PHE A 86 -13.74 -1.60 -10.31
N ASP A 87 -13.59 -0.65 -11.23
CA ASP A 87 -13.01 -0.90 -12.56
C ASP A 87 -11.51 -1.16 -12.39
N ILE A 88 -11.16 -2.41 -12.07
CA ILE A 88 -9.76 -2.83 -11.96
C ILE A 88 -9.23 -3.13 -13.35
N ASN A 89 -8.41 -2.22 -13.87
CA ASN A 89 -7.66 -2.47 -15.10
C ASN A 89 -6.50 -3.42 -14.81
N HIS A 90 -6.59 -4.67 -15.29
CA HIS A 90 -5.49 -5.62 -15.21
C HIS A 90 -4.55 -5.50 -16.40
N ILE A 91 -3.28 -5.21 -16.14
CA ILE A 91 -2.23 -5.21 -17.16
C ILE A 91 -1.21 -6.29 -16.79
N THR A 92 -1.02 -7.26 -17.70
CA THR A 92 0.02 -8.30 -17.57
C THR A 92 1.33 -7.83 -18.19
N ILE A 93 2.41 -7.89 -17.42
CA ILE A 93 3.74 -7.42 -17.84
C ILE A 93 4.78 -8.55 -17.82
N LYS A 94 5.76 -8.52 -18.74
CA LYS A 94 6.87 -9.50 -18.78
C LYS A 94 7.92 -9.17 -17.72
N THR A 95 8.37 -10.18 -16.98
CA THR A 95 9.21 -10.06 -15.76
C THR A 95 10.65 -9.58 -15.97
N LYS A 96 11.18 -9.57 -17.21
CA LYS A 96 12.58 -9.25 -17.50
C LYS A 96 12.81 -7.85 -18.08
N ASP A 97 11.73 -7.12 -18.35
CA ASP A 97 11.79 -5.82 -19.01
C ASP A 97 11.59 -4.68 -18.00
N MET A 98 12.22 -3.54 -18.26
CA MET A 98 11.95 -2.31 -17.52
C MET A 98 10.75 -1.59 -18.12
N TYR A 99 9.93 -0.99 -17.28
CA TYR A 99 8.76 -0.23 -17.69
C TYR A 99 8.75 1.15 -17.02
N ASP A 100 8.36 2.15 -17.78
CA ASP A 100 8.08 3.48 -17.28
C ASP A 100 6.77 3.41 -16.49
N MET A 101 6.82 3.58 -15.17
CA MET A 101 5.63 3.43 -14.33
C MET A 101 4.56 4.50 -14.63
N CYS A 102 4.90 5.65 -15.22
CA CYS A 102 3.89 6.66 -15.58
C CYS A 102 3.08 6.25 -16.81
N THR A 103 3.70 5.58 -17.80
CA THR A 103 3.09 5.28 -19.11
C THR A 103 2.91 3.80 -19.38
N LEU A 104 3.47 2.94 -18.51
CA LEU A 104 3.58 1.48 -18.65
C LEU A 104 4.21 1.03 -19.97
N LYS A 105 4.95 1.93 -20.63
CA LYS A 105 5.70 1.63 -21.84
C LYS A 105 7.05 1.02 -21.46
N ARG A 106 7.47 0.01 -22.21
CA ARG A 106 8.78 -0.62 -22.06
C ARG A 106 9.89 0.40 -22.25
N ILE A 107 10.84 0.41 -21.33
CA ILE A 107 12.11 1.13 -21.43
C ILE A 107 13.10 0.18 -22.11
N PRO A 108 13.62 0.50 -23.31
CA PRO A 108 14.49 -0.38 -24.08
C PRO A 108 15.95 -0.35 -23.56
N VAL A 109 16.13 -0.39 -22.24
CA VAL A 109 17.44 -0.46 -21.59
C VAL A 109 17.36 -1.52 -20.49
N SER A 110 18.29 -2.46 -20.51
CA SER A 110 18.48 -3.45 -19.44
C SER A 110 19.52 -2.93 -18.45
N ILE A 111 19.14 -2.79 -17.18
CA ILE A 111 20.08 -2.49 -16.09
C ILE A 111 20.56 -3.81 -15.47
N PRO A 112 21.81 -3.88 -14.97
CA PRO A 112 22.34 -5.09 -14.35
C PRO A 112 21.47 -5.58 -13.18
N GLY A 113 21.46 -6.91 -12.96
CA GLY A 113 20.52 -7.61 -12.07
C GLY A 113 20.57 -7.27 -10.57
N ASN A 114 21.46 -6.38 -10.13
CA ASN A 114 21.60 -5.96 -8.73
C ASN A 114 20.87 -4.64 -8.41
N CYS A 115 20.06 -4.14 -9.35
CA CYS A 115 19.27 -2.93 -9.17
C CYS A 115 18.09 -3.14 -8.22
N LEU A 116 18.01 -2.31 -7.19
CA LEU A 116 16.95 -2.33 -6.17
C LEU A 116 15.85 -1.31 -6.44
N LYS A 117 16.21 -0.08 -6.84
CA LYS A 117 15.28 1.04 -7.07
C LYS A 117 15.83 1.99 -8.12
N ILE A 118 14.97 2.57 -8.95
CA ILE A 118 15.34 3.53 -9.99
C ILE A 118 14.38 4.70 -9.95
N ALA A 119 14.90 5.92 -10.07
CA ALA A 119 14.08 7.10 -10.32
C ALA A 119 14.68 7.94 -11.45
N ASN A 120 13.82 8.70 -12.12
CA ASN A 120 14.21 9.59 -13.21
C ASN A 120 13.31 10.81 -13.28
N ASN A 121 13.88 11.94 -13.65
CA ASN A 121 13.16 13.13 -14.07
C ASN A 121 14.03 13.94 -15.05
N ASP A 122 13.68 15.19 -15.34
CA ASP A 122 14.45 16.00 -16.28
C ASP A 122 15.90 16.23 -15.81
N TYR A 123 16.14 16.33 -14.52
CA TYR A 123 17.45 16.67 -13.94
C TYR A 123 18.39 15.47 -13.81
N ALA A 124 17.91 14.31 -13.36
CA ALA A 124 18.78 13.18 -13.02
C ALA A 124 18.18 11.80 -13.31
N THR A 125 19.09 10.83 -13.44
CA THR A 125 18.81 9.40 -13.28
C THR A 125 19.48 8.91 -12.01
N ILE A 126 18.76 8.14 -11.20
CA ILE A 126 19.27 7.57 -9.97
C ILE A 126 19.01 6.07 -9.95
N ILE A 127 20.03 5.30 -9.61
CA ILE A 127 19.97 3.83 -9.49
C ILE A 127 20.50 3.45 -8.12
N LEU A 128 19.65 2.80 -7.32
CA LEU A 128 20.05 2.14 -6.08
C LEU A 128 20.42 0.69 -6.38
N LEU A 129 21.61 0.31 -5.94
CA LEU A 129 22.16 -1.03 -6.00
C LEU A 129 22.33 -1.57 -4.56
N LYS A 130 22.58 -2.87 -4.42
CA LYS A 130 22.84 -3.49 -3.11
C LYS A 130 23.97 -2.85 -2.28
N TYR A 131 24.90 -2.16 -2.94
CA TYR A 131 26.10 -1.61 -2.31
C TYR A 131 26.11 -0.06 -2.29
N GLY A 132 25.09 0.59 -2.85
CA GLY A 132 24.97 2.05 -2.81
C GLY A 132 24.17 2.65 -3.96
N LEU A 133 24.20 3.98 -4.02
CA LEU A 133 23.38 4.84 -4.85
C LEU A 133 24.24 5.53 -5.91
N PHE A 134 23.93 5.29 -7.18
CA PHE A 134 24.48 6.03 -8.30
C PHE A 134 23.54 7.17 -8.69
N ILE A 135 24.08 8.39 -8.74
CA ILE A 135 23.38 9.60 -9.20
C ILE A 135 24.09 10.07 -10.45
N GLN A 136 23.35 10.25 -11.55
CA GLN A 136 23.83 10.89 -12.76
C GLN A 136 22.97 12.10 -13.10
N LYS A 137 23.56 13.28 -12.96
CA LYS A 137 23.00 14.55 -13.44
C LYS A 137 23.25 14.67 -14.93
N SER A 138 22.27 15.18 -15.67
CA SER A 138 22.50 15.66 -17.03
C SER A 138 21.99 17.08 -17.14
N ILE A 139 22.89 18.00 -17.47
CA ILE A 139 22.51 19.30 -18.02
C ILE A 139 22.17 19.06 -19.50
N ASP A 140 21.39 19.95 -20.14
CA ASP A 140 21.04 19.89 -21.58
C ASP A 140 22.27 19.71 -22.50
N ASN A 141 23.47 20.02 -22.00
CA ASN A 141 24.74 19.79 -22.68
C ASN A 141 25.44 18.51 -22.19
N ILE A 142 25.65 17.56 -23.10
CA ILE A 142 26.23 16.23 -22.88
C ILE A 142 27.64 16.28 -22.28
N THR A 143 28.35 17.40 -22.44
CA THR A 143 29.71 17.60 -21.92
C THR A 143 29.74 17.95 -20.43
N ASN A 144 28.61 18.35 -19.83
CA ASN A 144 28.50 18.71 -18.41
C ASN A 144 27.64 17.69 -17.64
N THR A 145 27.97 16.41 -17.77
CA THR A 145 27.39 15.36 -16.93
C THR A 145 28.26 15.14 -15.69
N SER A 146 27.65 15.14 -14.53
CA SER A 146 28.31 14.82 -13.26
C SER A 146 27.70 13.55 -12.67
N GLU A 147 28.56 12.74 -12.06
CA GLU A 147 28.21 11.47 -11.48
C GLU A 147 28.71 11.43 -10.04
N ALA A 148 27.92 10.83 -9.15
CA ALA A 148 28.33 10.54 -7.80
C ALA A 148 27.86 9.15 -7.38
N PHE A 149 28.63 8.55 -6.49
CA PHE A 149 28.30 7.29 -5.85
C PHE A 149 28.34 7.49 -4.34
N TYR A 150 27.25 7.12 -3.66
CA TYR A 150 27.13 7.20 -2.21
C TYR A 150 26.73 5.85 -1.65
N LYS A 151 27.15 5.53 -0.43
CA LYS A 151 26.49 4.46 0.33
C LYS A 151 25.12 4.96 0.75
N ALA A 152 24.08 4.17 0.49
CA ALA A 152 22.72 4.51 0.87
C ALA A 152 21.87 3.24 0.93
N ASP A 153 20.93 3.22 1.86
CA ASP A 153 19.97 2.13 2.01
C ASP A 153 18.73 2.36 1.13
N ASN A 154 18.31 3.63 0.98
CA ASN A 154 17.19 4.04 0.12
C ASN A 154 17.30 5.53 -0.23
N PHE A 155 16.47 6.00 -1.17
CA PHE A 155 16.46 7.38 -1.64
C PHE A 155 15.09 7.83 -2.15
N ILE A 156 14.90 9.14 -2.24
CA ILE A 156 13.81 9.78 -2.99
C ILE A 156 14.36 10.88 -3.90
N LEU A 157 13.78 10.99 -5.09
CA LEU A 157 14.03 12.07 -6.04
C LEU A 157 12.80 12.97 -6.10
N SER A 158 12.92 14.20 -5.60
CA SER A 158 11.84 15.20 -5.62
C SER A 158 12.32 16.47 -6.31
N GLY A 159 11.79 16.73 -7.51
CA GLY A 159 12.26 17.84 -8.36
C GLY A 159 13.76 17.72 -8.65
N ASP A 160 14.50 18.78 -8.33
CA ASP A 160 15.95 18.84 -8.48
C ASP A 160 16.74 18.31 -7.28
N THR A 161 16.06 17.78 -6.25
CA THR A 161 16.70 17.38 -5.00
C THR A 161 16.60 15.87 -4.80
N VAL A 162 17.73 15.27 -4.41
CA VAL A 162 17.80 13.88 -3.96
C VAL A 162 17.94 13.87 -2.45
N TYR A 163 17.05 13.16 -1.77
CA TYR A 163 17.28 12.78 -0.38
C TYR A 163 17.62 11.30 -0.33
N PHE A 164 18.58 10.93 0.52
CA PHE A 164 18.94 9.54 0.76
C PHE A 164 19.44 9.38 2.18
N PHE A 165 19.51 8.15 2.66
CA PHE A 165 20.05 7.86 3.99
C PHE A 165 20.98 6.65 3.96
N ASP A 166 21.97 6.68 4.84
CA ASP A 166 22.83 5.54 5.19
C ASP A 166 22.65 5.30 6.68
N ASN A 167 22.04 4.17 7.04
CA ASN A 167 21.67 3.83 8.40
C ASN A 167 20.73 4.87 9.03
N ARG A 168 21.25 5.74 9.90
CA ARG A 168 20.48 6.80 10.59
C ARG A 168 20.80 8.20 10.08
N ASP A 169 21.79 8.35 9.22
CA ASP A 169 22.24 9.65 8.74
C ASP A 169 21.55 9.96 7.40
N VAL A 170 20.87 11.11 7.35
CA VAL A 170 20.11 11.58 6.19
C VAL A 170 20.89 12.67 5.49
N PHE A 171 20.95 12.58 4.16
CA PHE A 171 21.68 13.48 3.29
C PHE A 171 20.76 14.03 2.20
N LYS A 172 21.12 15.21 1.69
CA LYS A 172 20.50 15.81 0.51
C LYS A 172 21.55 16.16 -0.53
N CYS A 173 21.22 15.97 -1.80
CA CYS A 173 21.98 16.43 -2.95
C CYS A 173 21.09 17.33 -3.80
N ASP A 174 21.51 18.59 -3.96
CA ASP A 174 20.89 19.51 -4.90
C ASP A 174 21.52 19.31 -6.29
N ILE A 175 20.70 18.86 -7.24
CA ILE A 175 21.11 18.58 -8.61
C ILE A 175 21.07 19.85 -9.46
N ALA A 176 20.22 20.83 -9.14
CA ALA A 176 20.07 22.05 -9.93
C ALA A 176 21.27 23.00 -9.79
N LYS A 177 21.99 22.99 -8.66
CA LYS A 177 23.19 23.82 -8.48
C LYS A 177 24.15 23.72 -9.67
N ASP A 178 24.52 24.86 -10.25
CA ASP A 178 25.41 24.97 -11.43
C ASP A 178 26.83 24.42 -11.20
N ASN A 179 27.14 23.99 -9.97
CA ASN A 179 28.38 23.32 -9.68
C ASN A 179 28.43 21.95 -10.39
N HIS A 180 29.56 21.68 -11.04
CA HIS A 180 29.83 20.40 -11.71
C HIS A 180 29.91 19.20 -10.75
N ASN A 181 29.89 19.42 -9.43
CA ASN A 181 30.01 18.35 -8.45
C ASN A 181 28.68 18.13 -7.74
N ILE A 182 28.18 16.90 -7.82
CA ILE A 182 27.11 16.41 -6.95
C ILE A 182 27.77 16.22 -5.59
N SER A 183 27.29 16.93 -4.58
CA SER A 183 27.79 16.86 -3.21
C SER A 183 26.65 16.58 -2.26
N ALA A 184 26.88 15.66 -1.33
CA ALA A 184 25.94 15.30 -0.28
C ALA A 184 26.11 16.26 0.89
N GLU A 185 25.04 16.95 1.25
CA GLU A 185 24.94 17.78 2.45
C GLU A 185 24.21 16.97 3.52
N PHE A 186 24.80 16.89 4.71
CA PHE A 186 24.17 16.26 5.86
C PHE A 186 22.93 17.07 6.28
N VAL A 187 21.80 16.38 6.49
CA VAL A 187 20.54 16.99 6.91
C VAL A 187 20.33 16.76 8.40
N ILE A 188 20.27 15.49 8.81
CA ILE A 188 19.97 15.10 10.18
C ILE A 188 20.47 13.69 10.46
N ARG A 189 20.76 13.40 11.72
CA ARG A 189 20.89 12.03 12.24
C ARG A 189 19.62 11.69 12.99
N SER A 190 18.89 10.68 12.51
CA SER A 190 17.72 10.16 13.19
C SER A 190 18.12 9.46 14.49
N ASP A 191 17.38 9.69 15.56
CA ASP A 191 17.54 8.94 16.82
C ASP A 191 17.08 7.47 16.68
N TYR A 192 16.35 7.16 15.60
CA TYR A 192 15.74 5.87 15.32
C TYR A 192 16.25 5.27 14.01
N ASP A 193 16.13 3.95 13.84
CA ASP A 193 16.46 3.31 12.58
C ASP A 193 15.45 3.69 11.49
N ILE A 194 15.95 4.03 10.30
CA ILE A 194 15.13 4.57 9.21
C ILE A 194 14.65 3.41 8.34
N LYS A 195 13.33 3.37 8.07
CA LYS A 195 12.71 2.42 7.13
C LYS A 195 12.53 3.03 5.75
N ASP A 196 12.02 4.25 5.67
CA ASP A 196 11.79 4.94 4.40
C ASP A 196 11.80 6.47 4.58
N ILE A 197 11.93 7.19 3.47
CA ILE A 197 11.85 8.66 3.44
C ILE A 197 10.93 9.13 2.31
N GLN A 198 10.18 10.20 2.57
CA GLN A 198 9.32 10.85 1.59
C GLN A 198 9.45 12.37 1.71
N TYR A 199 9.35 13.08 0.60
CA TYR A 199 9.37 14.55 0.59
C TYR A 199 8.09 15.06 -0.05
N ASP A 200 7.29 15.77 0.73
CA ASP A 200 6.02 16.35 0.30
C ASP A 200 5.82 17.72 0.98
N ASN A 201 5.18 18.67 0.29
CA ASN A 201 4.83 19.98 0.84
C ASN A 201 5.97 20.71 1.59
N ASN A 202 7.21 20.60 1.08
CA ASN A 202 8.43 21.15 1.70
C ASN A 202 8.80 20.56 3.07
N VAL A 203 8.33 19.35 3.37
CA VAL A 203 8.64 18.59 4.56
C VAL A 203 9.27 17.26 4.14
N LEU A 204 10.42 16.95 4.73
CA LEU A 204 11.02 15.63 4.62
C LEU A 204 10.48 14.76 5.76
N HIS A 205 9.67 13.76 5.40
CA HIS A 205 9.12 12.77 6.31
C HIS A 205 10.04 11.56 6.37
N ILE A 206 10.57 11.25 7.56
CA ILE A 206 11.43 10.10 7.81
C ILE A 206 10.63 9.08 8.62
N PHE A 207 10.34 7.93 8.00
CA PHE A 207 9.59 6.84 8.62
C PHE A 207 10.56 5.89 9.31
N THR A 208 10.31 5.64 10.59
CA THR A 208 11.21 4.87 11.44
C THR A 208 10.68 3.47 11.71
N ASP A 209 11.57 2.56 12.14
CA ASP A 209 11.20 1.20 12.50
C ASP A 209 10.31 1.09 13.74
N CYS A 210 10.43 2.06 14.63
CA CYS A 210 9.68 2.19 15.88
C CYS A 210 8.34 2.92 15.76
N GLY A 211 7.88 3.17 14.52
CA GLY A 211 6.54 3.71 14.29
C GLY A 211 6.43 5.19 14.60
N LYS A 212 7.53 5.93 14.49
CA LYS A 212 7.57 7.38 14.53
C LYS A 212 7.84 7.94 13.13
N ILE A 213 7.29 9.12 12.87
CA ILE A 213 7.59 9.95 11.71
C ILE A 213 8.39 11.14 12.23
N VAL A 214 9.61 11.30 11.73
CA VAL A 214 10.44 12.49 11.98
C VAL A 214 10.26 13.43 10.79
N ASN A 215 9.56 14.53 11.00
CA ASN A 215 9.36 15.59 10.02
C ASN A 215 10.52 16.59 10.12
N VAL A 216 11.21 16.84 9.01
CA VAL A 216 12.24 17.88 8.91
C VAL A 216 11.72 18.96 7.97
N PHE A 217 11.55 20.16 8.51
CA PHE A 217 11.06 21.32 7.79
C PHE A 217 12.21 22.10 7.13
N LYS A 218 11.87 22.99 6.19
CA LYS A 218 12.85 23.80 5.45
C LYS A 218 13.71 24.71 6.33
N ASP A 219 13.21 25.14 7.48
CA ASP A 219 13.94 25.93 8.47
C ASP A 219 14.84 25.06 9.38
N ASN A 220 14.98 23.77 9.06
CA ASN A 220 15.65 22.73 9.84
C ASN A 220 15.02 22.49 11.22
N SER A 221 13.81 22.97 11.47
CA SER A 221 13.03 22.52 12.62
C SER A 221 12.63 21.06 12.43
N VAL A 222 12.51 20.35 13.56
CA VAL A 222 12.23 18.91 13.58
C VAL A 222 11.03 18.66 14.47
N GLU A 223 10.05 17.94 13.95
CA GLU A 223 8.90 17.45 14.70
C GLU A 223 8.89 15.92 14.66
N VAL A 224 8.60 15.29 15.80
CA VAL A 224 8.46 13.84 15.87
C VAL A 224 7.04 13.52 16.29
N LYS A 225 6.31 12.80 15.45
CA LYS A 225 4.97 12.31 15.74
C LYS A 225 4.87 10.79 15.60
N PRO A 226 4.01 10.11 16.37
CA PRO A 226 3.76 8.69 16.14
C PRO A 226 3.05 8.50 14.78
N ILE A 227 3.35 7.38 14.12
CA ILE A 227 2.47 6.83 13.09
C ILE A 227 1.16 6.51 13.80
N ASN A 228 0.04 6.95 13.23
CA ASN A 228 -1.26 6.71 13.81
C ASN A 228 -1.71 5.26 13.54
N CYS A 229 -1.05 4.30 14.19
CA CYS A 229 -1.38 2.89 14.18
C CYS A 229 -1.16 2.25 15.56
N PRO A 230 -1.82 1.12 15.88
CA PRO A 230 -1.60 0.41 17.14
C PRO A 230 -0.10 0.06 17.33
N PRO A 231 0.48 0.25 18.54
CA PRO A 231 1.90 -0.03 18.80
C PRO A 231 2.35 -1.46 18.44
N GLU A 232 1.43 -2.43 18.52
CA GLU A 232 1.67 -3.83 18.19
C GLU A 232 1.91 -4.01 16.68
N TRP A 233 1.33 -3.14 15.86
CA TRP A 233 1.39 -3.22 14.39
C TRP A 233 2.65 -2.62 13.83
N VAL A 234 3.21 -1.62 14.51
CA VAL A 234 4.49 -0.99 14.16
C VAL A 234 5.58 -2.03 13.88
N LYS A 235 5.64 -3.09 14.70
CA LYS A 235 6.62 -4.17 14.56
C LYS A 235 6.41 -5.03 13.30
N GLN A 236 5.19 -5.07 12.77
CA GLN A 236 4.80 -5.87 11.61
C GLN A 236 4.93 -5.11 10.28
N ILE A 237 5.01 -3.78 10.34
CA ILE A 237 5.20 -2.93 9.16
C ILE A 237 6.61 -3.16 8.61
N GLN A 238 6.75 -3.98 7.57
CA GLN A 238 8.06 -4.21 6.93
C GLN A 238 8.41 -3.11 5.93
N ASN A 239 7.40 -2.62 5.20
CA ASN A 239 7.55 -1.60 4.19
C ASN A 239 6.55 -0.48 4.45
N VAL A 240 7.00 0.75 4.26
CA VAL A 240 6.16 1.95 4.22
C VAL A 240 6.37 2.56 2.86
N GLN A 241 5.30 2.94 2.18
CA GLN A 241 5.32 3.78 1.00
C GLN A 241 4.46 4.99 1.33
N ALA A 242 5.09 6.08 1.72
CA ALA A 242 4.37 7.29 2.09
C ALA A 242 4.10 8.17 0.87
N ILE A 243 2.92 8.79 0.83
CA ILE A 243 2.63 9.89 -0.09
C ILE A 243 2.92 11.18 0.66
N ASN A 244 2.40 11.30 1.87
CA ASN A 244 2.68 12.37 2.83
C ASN A 244 2.52 11.85 4.27
N ASP A 245 2.52 12.74 5.25
CA ASP A 245 2.42 12.40 6.67
C ASP A 245 1.03 11.97 7.15
N ASN A 246 0.00 12.14 6.30
CA ASN A 246 -1.38 11.73 6.55
C ASN A 246 -1.80 10.54 5.69
N ASN A 247 -1.19 10.38 4.51
CA ASN A 247 -1.49 9.38 3.50
C ASN A 247 -0.25 8.52 3.28
N PHE A 248 -0.21 7.35 3.90
CA PHE A 248 0.89 6.41 3.72
C PHE A 248 0.39 4.97 3.69
N VAL A 249 1.09 4.13 2.94
CA VAL A 249 0.74 2.74 2.72
C VAL A 249 1.76 1.86 3.43
N CYS A 250 1.37 1.26 4.55
CA CYS A 250 2.17 0.26 5.25
C CYS A 250 1.81 -1.15 4.76
N PHE A 251 2.82 -1.98 4.45
CA PHE A 251 2.60 -3.36 4.03
C PHE A 251 3.77 -4.30 4.37
N SER A 252 3.49 -5.60 4.49
CA SER A 252 4.52 -6.66 4.57
C SER A 252 4.65 -7.39 3.23
N ARG A 253 5.89 -7.69 2.83
CA ARG A 253 6.17 -8.45 1.58
C ARG A 253 6.02 -9.95 1.78
N ASN A 254 6.18 -10.41 3.01
CA ASN A 254 6.06 -11.80 3.41
C ASN A 254 4.96 -11.90 4.48
N PHE A 255 3.77 -12.37 4.10
CA PHE A 255 2.72 -12.66 5.08
C PHE A 255 2.59 -14.18 5.24
N PHE A 256 3.00 -14.67 6.41
CA PHE A 256 2.39 -15.87 6.95
C PHE A 256 1.03 -15.49 7.54
N LYS A 257 0.02 -16.32 7.31
CA LYS A 257 -1.34 -16.22 7.84
C LYS A 257 -1.30 -15.76 9.31
N ILE A 258 -1.59 -14.49 9.55
CA ILE A 258 -1.85 -13.98 10.91
C ILE A 258 -3.31 -14.33 11.20
N GLU A 259 -3.57 -15.00 12.31
CA GLU A 259 -4.93 -15.31 12.76
C GLU A 259 -5.66 -14.00 13.07
N THR A 260 -6.56 -13.61 12.17
CA THR A 260 -7.31 -12.35 12.20
C THR A 260 -8.22 -12.20 13.43
N ASP A 261 -8.48 -13.30 14.13
CA ASP A 261 -9.39 -13.38 15.28
C ASP A 261 -8.81 -12.68 16.51
N ASP A 262 -7.49 -12.69 16.66
CA ASP A 262 -6.80 -12.03 17.79
C ASP A 262 -6.84 -10.50 17.71
N TYR A 263 -7.14 -9.93 16.53
CA TYR A 263 -6.99 -8.49 16.30
C TYR A 263 -8.32 -7.76 16.08
N GLN A 264 -9.48 -8.42 16.26
CA GLN A 264 -10.82 -7.85 16.05
C GLN A 264 -11.13 -6.59 16.87
N HIS A 265 -10.44 -6.38 18.00
CA HIS A 265 -10.69 -5.29 18.94
C HIS A 265 -9.87 -4.02 18.66
N PHE A 266 -8.93 -4.04 17.71
CA PHE A 266 -8.04 -2.90 17.43
C PHE A 266 -8.57 -1.93 16.37
N TYR A 267 -9.81 -2.13 15.90
CA TYR A 267 -10.30 -1.53 14.66
C TYR A 267 -11.07 -0.20 14.79
N LEU A 268 -10.99 0.47 15.94
CA LEU A 268 -11.98 1.49 16.29
C LEU A 268 -11.59 2.97 16.13
N ASP A 269 -10.36 3.35 15.77
CA ASP A 269 -10.07 4.76 15.45
C ASP A 269 -8.96 4.89 14.39
N PHE A 270 -9.34 5.20 13.15
CA PHE A 270 -8.41 5.42 12.03
C PHE A 270 -8.81 6.64 11.16
N PRO A 271 -7.86 7.56 10.85
CA PRO A 271 -8.03 8.61 9.83
C PRO A 271 -7.80 8.04 8.41
N PRO A 272 -7.97 8.81 7.30
CA PRO A 272 -8.20 8.22 5.98
C PRO A 272 -6.97 7.43 5.47
N ILE A 273 -7.22 6.19 5.07
CA ILE A 273 -6.30 5.21 4.46
C ILE A 273 -4.94 5.11 5.16
N THR A 274 -4.93 4.43 6.30
CA THR A 274 -3.74 4.32 7.16
C THR A 274 -2.95 3.01 6.96
N ALA A 275 -3.53 1.98 6.33
CA ALA A 275 -2.87 0.68 6.24
C ALA A 275 -3.42 -0.25 5.12
N LEU A 276 -2.50 -1.01 4.51
CA LEU A 276 -2.76 -1.98 3.45
C LEU A 276 -2.25 -3.37 3.86
N PHE A 277 -3.17 -4.29 4.12
CA PHE A 277 -2.84 -5.67 4.48
C PHE A 277 -3.00 -6.57 3.28
N PHE A 278 -2.16 -7.59 3.21
CA PHE A 278 -2.25 -8.61 2.18
C PHE A 278 -2.40 -9.97 2.84
N TYR A 279 -3.51 -10.64 2.54
CA TYR A 279 -3.79 -11.99 3.02
C TYR A 279 -3.98 -12.91 1.81
N SER A 280 -2.99 -13.75 1.52
CA SER A 280 -3.03 -14.66 0.35
C SER A 280 -3.23 -13.89 -0.97
N ASP A 281 -4.44 -13.92 -1.52
CA ASP A 281 -4.90 -13.34 -2.78
C ASP A 281 -5.77 -12.09 -2.56
N VAL A 282 -5.92 -11.65 -1.32
CA VAL A 282 -6.79 -10.55 -0.89
C VAL A 282 -5.93 -9.37 -0.45
N VAL A 283 -6.21 -8.21 -1.03
CA VAL A 283 -5.69 -6.93 -0.52
C VAL A 283 -6.77 -6.28 0.34
N LEU A 284 -6.43 -5.90 1.57
CA LEU A 284 -7.33 -5.22 2.50
C LEU A 284 -6.86 -3.78 2.75
N ILE A 285 -7.74 -2.80 2.53
CA ILE A 285 -7.53 -1.40 2.97
C ILE A 285 -8.30 -1.16 4.24
N GLY A 286 -7.66 -0.60 5.26
CA GLY A 286 -8.36 0.01 6.38
C GLY A 286 -8.80 1.44 6.06
N ASN A 287 -10.11 1.74 6.06
CA ASN A 287 -10.64 3.10 6.09
C ASN A 287 -11.82 3.20 7.07
N LYS A 288 -11.83 4.22 7.95
CA LYS A 288 -12.93 4.57 8.89
C LYS A 288 -13.71 3.37 9.48
N ALA A 289 -13.00 2.41 10.07
CA ALA A 289 -13.52 1.21 10.76
C ALA A 289 -13.90 -0.01 9.91
N TYR A 290 -13.54 -0.07 8.61
CA TYR A 290 -13.78 -1.22 7.75
C TYR A 290 -12.52 -1.65 6.99
N PHE A 291 -12.36 -2.97 6.84
CA PHE A 291 -11.44 -3.54 5.85
C PHE A 291 -12.21 -3.89 4.59
N GLU A 292 -11.79 -3.32 3.47
CA GLU A 292 -12.36 -3.62 2.15
C GLU A 292 -11.40 -4.51 1.37
N ASN A 293 -11.90 -5.62 0.83
CA ASN A 293 -11.17 -6.39 -0.16
C ASN A 293 -11.12 -5.60 -1.47
N ILE A 294 -9.92 -5.21 -1.90
CA ILE A 294 -9.75 -4.40 -3.10
C ILE A 294 -9.76 -5.25 -4.37
N ALA A 295 -9.13 -6.41 -4.33
CA ALA A 295 -8.87 -7.19 -5.54
C ALA A 295 -8.63 -8.66 -5.21
N VAL A 296 -9.13 -9.52 -6.10
CA VAL A 296 -8.82 -10.96 -6.14
C VAL A 296 -8.11 -11.23 -7.46
N LEU A 297 -6.96 -11.90 -7.40
CA LEU A 297 -6.23 -12.25 -8.62
C LEU A 297 -6.99 -13.28 -9.47
N PRO A 298 -6.95 -13.16 -10.81
CA PRO A 298 -7.75 -14.00 -11.69
C PRO A 298 -7.32 -15.47 -11.64
N LYS A 299 -8.27 -16.37 -11.90
CA LYS A 299 -8.06 -17.83 -12.02
C LYS A 299 -7.49 -18.49 -10.75
N GLY A 300 -7.77 -17.93 -9.57
CA GLY A 300 -7.29 -18.47 -8.29
C GLY A 300 -5.78 -18.39 -8.12
N LYS A 301 -5.11 -17.49 -8.85
CA LYS A 301 -3.69 -17.21 -8.68
C LYS A 301 -3.47 -16.52 -7.33
N PHE A 302 -2.27 -16.70 -6.77
CA PHE A 302 -1.87 -16.05 -5.54
C PHE A 302 -0.63 -15.18 -5.80
N ALA A 303 -0.58 -14.02 -5.14
CA ALA A 303 0.59 -13.16 -5.19
C ALA A 303 1.71 -13.82 -4.39
N VAL A 304 2.89 -13.94 -5.01
CA VAL A 304 4.13 -14.37 -4.35
C VAL A 304 4.90 -13.16 -3.82
N ARG A 305 4.74 -12.00 -4.48
CA ARG A 305 5.33 -10.74 -4.06
C ARG A 305 4.36 -9.60 -4.35
N LEU A 306 4.31 -8.64 -3.45
CA LEU A 306 3.53 -7.41 -3.60
C LEU A 306 4.45 -6.20 -3.43
N ASP A 307 4.20 -5.17 -4.24
CA ASP A 307 4.82 -3.86 -4.12
C ASP A 307 3.76 -2.78 -4.30
N VAL A 308 3.99 -1.61 -3.72
CA VAL A 308 3.17 -0.43 -3.92
C VAL A 308 4.05 0.62 -4.57
N CYS A 309 3.63 1.14 -5.71
CA CYS A 309 4.37 2.14 -6.45
C CYS A 309 3.51 3.40 -6.61
N GLU A 310 4.06 4.56 -6.31
CA GLU A 310 3.37 5.83 -6.55
C GLU A 310 3.29 6.12 -8.06
N ARG A 311 2.09 6.45 -8.56
CA ARG A 311 1.89 7.05 -9.88
C ARG A 311 1.26 8.43 -9.73
N LYS A 312 1.15 9.11 -10.88
CA LYS A 312 0.50 10.40 -11.02
C LYS A 312 -0.94 10.43 -10.50
N CYS A 313 -1.66 9.33 -10.62
CA CYS A 313 -3.07 9.23 -10.23
C CYS A 313 -3.24 8.51 -8.88
N GLY A 314 -2.19 8.46 -8.05
CA GLY A 314 -2.18 7.70 -6.80
C GLY A 314 -1.39 6.40 -6.88
N PRO A 315 -1.41 5.60 -5.80
CA PRO A 315 -0.61 4.39 -5.71
C PRO A 315 -1.17 3.25 -6.57
N VAL A 316 -0.27 2.49 -7.19
CA VAL A 316 -0.57 1.25 -7.92
C VAL A 316 -0.01 0.09 -7.16
N ILE A 317 -0.82 -0.96 -7.01
CA ILE A 317 -0.37 -2.20 -6.41
C ILE A 317 0.17 -3.11 -7.52
N VAL A 318 1.40 -3.57 -7.33
CA VAL A 318 2.07 -4.53 -8.18
C VAL A 318 2.01 -5.90 -7.51
N ALA A 319 1.19 -6.81 -8.02
CA ALA A 319 1.10 -8.18 -7.54
C ALA A 319 1.84 -9.13 -8.50
N ALA A 320 2.98 -9.66 -8.07
CA ALA A 320 3.75 -10.63 -8.83
C ALA A 320 3.43 -12.05 -8.37
N THR A 321 3.13 -12.92 -9.32
CA THR A 321 3.06 -14.38 -9.17
C THR A 321 4.38 -15.00 -9.64
N PHE A 322 4.49 -16.34 -9.64
CA PHE A 322 5.65 -17.02 -10.21
C PHE A 322 5.84 -16.75 -11.72
N PHE A 323 4.76 -16.43 -12.44
CA PHE A 323 4.78 -16.38 -13.91
C PHE A 323 4.38 -15.02 -14.49
N GLU A 324 3.64 -14.22 -13.72
CA GLU A 324 2.96 -13.02 -14.20
C GLU A 324 3.03 -11.91 -13.17
N ILE A 325 3.05 -10.67 -13.67
CA ILE A 325 2.89 -9.46 -12.86
C ILE A 325 1.55 -8.84 -13.20
N PHE A 326 0.75 -8.57 -12.18
CA PHE A 326 -0.50 -7.84 -12.25
C PHE A 326 -0.28 -6.43 -11.70
N LEU A 327 -0.71 -5.43 -12.47
CA LEU A 327 -0.88 -4.07 -11.98
C LEU A 327 -2.36 -3.88 -11.62
N MET A 328 -2.60 -3.39 -10.41
CA MET A 328 -3.93 -3.06 -9.90
C MET A 328 -3.94 -1.56 -9.62
N GLU A 329 -4.59 -0.83 -10.52
CA GLU A 329 -4.81 0.59 -10.38
C GLU A 329 -6.07 0.80 -9.54
N ILE A 330 -5.91 1.46 -8.39
CA ILE A 330 -6.99 1.72 -7.44
C ILE A 330 -6.94 3.22 -7.15
N ASP A 331 -8.07 3.89 -7.33
CA ASP A 331 -8.20 5.31 -7.02
C ASP A 331 -8.43 5.48 -5.52
N PHE A 332 -7.36 5.35 -4.73
CA PHE A 332 -7.41 5.46 -3.26
C PHE A 332 -7.83 6.87 -2.81
N PHE A 333 -7.45 7.89 -3.57
CA PHE A 333 -7.67 9.29 -3.21
C PHE A 333 -8.37 10.00 -4.39
N PRO A 334 -9.66 9.68 -4.65
CA PRO A 334 -10.37 10.15 -5.83
C PRO A 334 -10.52 11.68 -5.88
N ASN A 335 -10.31 12.35 -4.75
CA ASN A 335 -10.38 13.80 -4.61
C ASN A 335 -9.01 14.49 -4.80
N ASP A 336 -7.89 13.74 -4.74
CA ASP A 336 -6.51 14.29 -4.81
C ASP A 336 -5.91 14.11 -6.21
N LYS A 337 -6.69 14.45 -7.26
CA LYS A 337 -6.29 14.27 -8.66
C LYS A 337 -5.39 15.40 -9.16
N GLU A 338 -4.20 15.53 -8.60
CA GLU A 338 -3.15 16.34 -9.22
C GLU A 338 -2.39 15.52 -10.26
N TYR A 339 -2.60 15.85 -11.54
CA TYR A 339 -1.87 15.23 -12.63
C TYR A 339 -0.43 15.74 -12.69
N ARG A 340 0.54 14.97 -12.18
CA ARG A 340 1.96 15.25 -12.49
C ARG A 340 2.18 15.09 -14.00
N GLU A 341 2.76 16.07 -14.69
CA GLU A 341 3.06 15.95 -16.13
C GLU A 341 4.19 14.93 -16.39
N SER A 342 4.18 14.30 -17.56
CA SER A 342 5.28 13.39 -17.93
C SER A 342 6.38 14.25 -18.51
N PRO A 343 7.66 14.03 -18.15
CA PRO A 343 8.73 14.76 -18.79
C PRO A 343 8.65 14.54 -20.32
N PRO A 344 8.62 15.62 -21.12
CA PRO A 344 8.34 15.55 -22.55
C PRO A 344 9.48 14.87 -23.34
N ASN A 345 10.71 14.84 -22.80
CA ASN A 345 11.88 14.35 -23.51
C ASN A 345 12.53 13.11 -22.86
N LYS A 346 12.04 11.92 -23.23
CA LYS A 346 12.60 10.64 -22.78
C LYS A 346 14.01 10.32 -23.34
N THR A 347 14.50 11.10 -24.30
CA THR A 347 15.81 10.85 -24.95
C THR A 347 16.96 11.00 -23.96
N PHE A 348 16.90 12.00 -23.10
CA PHE A 348 17.94 12.22 -22.07
C PHE A 348 17.94 11.11 -21.03
N MET A 349 16.76 10.66 -20.60
CA MET A 349 16.61 9.49 -19.73
C MET A 349 17.30 8.26 -20.34
N TYR A 350 17.02 7.92 -21.60
CA TYR A 350 17.64 6.74 -22.24
C TYR A 350 19.16 6.85 -22.33
N LYS A 351 19.69 8.03 -22.71
CA LYS A 351 21.14 8.28 -22.75
C LYS A 351 21.79 8.09 -21.38
N ARG A 352 21.16 8.59 -20.31
CA ARG A 352 21.64 8.42 -18.94
C ARG A 352 21.63 6.95 -18.51
N LEU A 353 20.52 6.24 -18.74
CA LEU A 353 20.40 4.82 -18.38
C LEU A 353 21.45 3.94 -19.09
N LEU A 354 21.73 4.20 -20.38
CA LEU A 354 22.78 3.49 -21.13
C LEU A 354 24.16 3.72 -20.52
N ARG A 355 24.51 4.97 -20.20
CA ARG A 355 25.79 5.30 -19.56
C ARG A 355 25.94 4.67 -18.19
N LEU A 356 24.90 4.75 -17.37
CA LEU A 356 24.89 4.15 -16.04
C LEU A 356 25.02 2.63 -16.11
N ARG A 357 24.34 1.96 -17.04
CA ARG A 357 24.53 0.52 -17.28
C ARG A 357 26.01 0.20 -17.55
N ASP A 358 26.62 0.89 -18.51
CA ASP A 358 28.01 0.64 -18.90
C ASP A 358 28.98 0.89 -17.72
N ARG A 359 28.68 1.89 -16.88
CA ARG A 359 29.42 2.19 -15.64
C ARG A 359 29.27 1.11 -14.57
N ILE A 360 28.04 0.64 -14.34
CA ILE A 360 27.77 -0.40 -13.34
C ILE A 360 28.48 -1.69 -13.73
N ASP A 361 28.43 -2.08 -15.01
CA ASP A 361 29.16 -3.24 -15.52
C ASP A 361 30.67 -3.10 -15.28
N SER A 362 31.22 -1.89 -15.46
CA SER A 362 32.64 -1.62 -15.18
C SER A 362 33.02 -1.65 -13.69
N HIS A 363 32.10 -1.29 -12.78
CA HIS A 363 32.31 -1.33 -11.34
C HIS A 363 32.17 -2.74 -10.77
N VAL A 364 31.21 -3.51 -11.28
CA VAL A 364 31.00 -4.92 -10.88
C VAL A 364 32.20 -5.78 -11.27
N GLY A 365 32.92 -5.45 -12.34
CA GLY A 365 34.18 -6.13 -12.68
C GLY A 365 35.37 -5.81 -11.76
N LYS A 366 35.25 -4.86 -10.83
CA LYS A 366 36.32 -4.41 -9.92
C LYS A 366 36.08 -4.75 -8.44
N LEU A 367 34.85 -5.12 -8.09
CA LEU A 367 34.47 -5.66 -6.78
C LEU A 367 34.55 -7.18 -6.84
#